data_AF-A0A433WYR9-F1
#
_entry.id   AF-A0A433WYR9-F1
#
_cell.length_a   1.000
_cell.length_b   1.000
_cell.length_c   1.000
_cell.angle_alpha   90.00
_cell.angle_beta   90.00
_cell.angle_gamma   90.00
#
_symmetry.space_group_name_H-M   'P 1'
#
loop_
_entity.id
_entity.type
_entity.pdbx_description
1 polymer ?
#
loop_
_entity_poly.entity_id
_entity_poly.type
_entity_poly.pdbx_seq_one_letter_code
_entity_poly.pdbx_strand_id
1 'polypeptide(L)'
;MVFFDKLRQNFSHVRESWFLASLYLFCGCICVAFLAAIVPPFENSDEFNHLKRVDQILTGHLIAWKHGTPARSGGKVEVGIDQLDQIYGAMRFHAEVKVTPDMIRRGSAIRLGNRGYQDFSNTAIYSPLLYIPNVVGLGMARLIHVNLHHALIVSRAFGGVACVLLGALSIYLMPGVGATFLFVILSLPMTLSLFASISQDGLMICSATLAAALMARIGSLASSRPDTAVRVLFVLVTLLTLGRPAYAPLIFIPFFFASRENWRSLLKYCLISLLIVGAWSLLVKFFVMIPMWEGRSSSGQVLFLLHHPFHAIRLVVSAFTSHQGMEGIAF
;
A
#
# COMPACT_ATOMS: atom_id res chain seq x y z
N MET A 1 20.62 18.80 38.84
CA MET A 1 20.21 19.68 37.72
C MET A 1 20.04 18.88 36.43
N VAL A 2 21.09 18.23 35.91
CA VAL A 2 21.06 17.43 34.65
C VAL A 2 19.96 16.35 34.58
N PHE A 3 19.67 15.64 35.69
CA PHE A 3 18.61 14.63 35.72
C PHE A 3 17.20 15.22 35.59
N PHE A 4 16.94 16.36 36.23
CA PHE A 4 15.67 17.07 36.16
C PHE A 4 15.46 17.73 34.79
N ASP A 5 16.52 18.24 34.16
CA ASP A 5 16.45 18.76 32.79
C ASP A 5 16.16 17.65 31.77
N LYS A 6 16.76 16.47 31.95
CA LYS A 6 16.51 15.30 31.09
C LYS A 6 15.08 14.77 31.25
N LEU A 7 14.55 14.76 32.48
CA LEU A 7 13.14 14.44 32.74
C LEU A 7 12.22 15.48 32.12
N ARG A 8 12.50 16.78 32.29
CA ARG A 8 11.68 17.86 31.74
C ARG A 8 11.65 17.84 30.21
N GLN A 9 12.79 17.59 29.56
CA GLN A 9 12.87 17.41 28.11
C GLN A 9 12.09 16.17 27.63
N ASN A 10 12.20 15.04 28.34
CA ASN A 10 11.41 13.86 28.02
C ASN A 10 9.90 14.11 28.17
N PHE A 11 9.47 14.82 29.22
CA PHE A 11 8.07 15.18 29.42
C PHE A 11 7.54 16.16 28.35
N SER A 12 8.35 17.15 27.93
CA SER A 12 7.94 18.06 26.87
C SER A 12 7.81 17.37 25.52
N HIS A 13 8.72 16.45 25.19
CA HIS A 13 8.67 15.68 23.94
C HIS A 13 7.46 14.74 23.90
N VAL A 14 7.18 14.01 24.99
CA VAL A 14 5.99 13.14 25.05
C VAL A 14 4.70 13.93 24.88
N ARG A 15 4.62 15.14 25.48
CA ARG A 15 3.47 16.02 25.34
C ARG A 15 3.30 16.54 23.91
N GLU A 16 4.39 16.87 23.24
CA GLU A 16 4.39 17.34 21.85
C GLU A 16 3.98 16.25 20.87
N SER A 17 4.60 15.06 20.92
CA SER A 17 4.23 13.93 20.05
C SER A 17 2.79 13.49 20.25
N TRP A 18 2.28 13.54 21.50
CA TRP A 18 0.88 13.24 21.79
C TRP A 18 -0.08 14.29 21.22
N PHE A 19 0.26 15.57 21.33
CA PHE A 19 -0.53 16.64 20.73
C PHE A 19 -0.58 16.51 19.20
N LEU A 20 0.57 16.31 18.54
CA LEU A 20 0.65 16.14 17.09
C LEU A 20 -0.12 14.89 16.62
N ALA A 21 0.01 13.76 17.33
CA ALA A 21 -0.72 12.54 17.00
C ALA A 21 -2.24 12.73 17.15
N SER A 22 -2.69 13.42 18.19
CA SER A 22 -4.12 13.69 18.44
C SER A 22 -4.69 14.65 17.39
N LEU A 23 -3.94 15.70 17.04
CA LEU A 23 -4.30 16.64 15.98
C LEU A 23 -4.37 15.93 14.62
N TYR A 24 -3.37 15.10 14.31
CA TYR A 24 -3.37 14.30 13.09
C TYR A 24 -4.54 13.33 13.03
N LEU A 25 -4.83 12.63 14.13
CA LEU A 25 -5.96 11.71 14.20
C LEU A 25 -7.27 12.43 13.91
N PHE A 26 -7.51 13.58 14.53
CA PHE A 26 -8.72 14.38 14.33
C PHE A 26 -8.83 14.89 12.89
N CYS A 27 -7.82 15.62 12.40
CA CYS A 27 -7.84 16.20 11.06
C CYS A 27 -7.82 15.11 9.97
N GLY A 28 -6.99 14.08 10.15
CA GLY A 28 -6.85 12.96 9.23
C GLY A 28 -8.15 12.17 9.08
N CYS A 29 -8.86 11.88 10.17
CA CYS A 29 -10.17 11.22 10.10
C CYS A 29 -11.19 12.06 9.33
N ILE A 30 -11.25 13.37 9.56
CA ILE A 30 -12.17 14.27 8.83
C ILE A 30 -11.81 14.30 7.34
N CYS A 31 -10.54 14.53 7.01
CA CYS A 31 -10.08 14.60 5.63
C CYS A 31 -10.32 13.28 4.88
N VAL A 32 -9.96 12.14 5.49
CA VAL A 32 -10.14 10.83 4.87
C VAL A 32 -11.61 10.47 4.72
N ALA A 33 -12.46 10.77 5.72
CA ALA A 33 -13.90 10.55 5.59
C ALA A 33 -14.51 11.41 4.47
N PHE A 34 -14.11 12.68 4.39
CA PHE A 34 -14.54 13.58 3.33
C PHE A 34 -14.10 13.10 1.95
N LEU A 35 -12.81 12.78 1.78
CA LEU A 35 -12.25 12.28 0.52
C LEU A 35 -12.88 10.95 0.10
N ALA A 36 -13.05 10.01 1.04
CA ALA A 36 -13.65 8.71 0.76
C ALA A 36 -15.07 8.83 0.20
N ALA A 37 -15.82 9.84 0.65
CA ALA A 37 -17.20 10.10 0.24
C ALA A 37 -17.31 10.96 -1.04
N ILE A 38 -16.45 11.97 -1.21
CA ILE A 38 -16.58 12.94 -2.32
C ILE A 38 -15.86 12.50 -3.59
N VAL A 39 -14.76 11.74 -3.48
CA VAL A 39 -14.02 11.27 -4.64
C VAL A 39 -14.91 10.27 -5.38
N PRO A 40 -15.20 10.49 -6.68
CA PRO A 40 -16.05 9.56 -7.41
C PRO A 40 -15.45 8.15 -7.47
N PRO A 41 -16.26 7.10 -7.72
CA PRO A 41 -15.75 5.75 -7.92
C PRO A 41 -14.64 5.71 -8.98
N PHE A 42 -13.52 5.05 -8.63
CA PHE A 42 -12.40 4.76 -9.53
C PHE A 42 -11.57 5.94 -10.05
N GLU A 43 -11.75 7.13 -9.47
CA GLU A 43 -10.89 8.29 -9.71
C GLU A 43 -9.60 8.28 -8.87
N ASN A 44 -9.56 7.45 -7.82
CA ASN A 44 -8.31 7.16 -7.11
C ASN A 44 -7.41 6.24 -7.96
N SER A 45 -6.09 6.40 -7.84
CA SER A 45 -5.10 5.64 -8.59
C SER A 45 -5.34 4.12 -8.52
N ASP A 46 -5.55 3.49 -9.68
CA ASP A 46 -5.73 2.04 -9.86
C ASP A 46 -6.84 1.38 -9.02
N GLU A 47 -7.72 2.18 -8.41
CA GLU A 47 -8.69 1.71 -7.41
C GLU A 47 -9.67 0.66 -7.98
N PHE A 48 -10.00 0.77 -9.26
CA PHE A 48 -10.84 -0.19 -9.98
C PHE A 48 -10.32 -1.63 -9.84
N ASN A 49 -9.04 -1.86 -10.11
CA ASN A 49 -8.44 -3.19 -10.00
C ASN A 49 -8.21 -3.59 -8.55
N HIS A 50 -7.88 -2.64 -7.68
CA HIS A 50 -7.75 -2.90 -6.25
C HIS A 50 -9.08 -3.34 -5.61
N LEU A 51 -10.22 -2.77 -6.00
CA LEU A 51 -11.53 -3.23 -5.52
C LEU A 51 -11.82 -4.67 -5.95
N LYS A 52 -11.46 -5.05 -7.18
CA LYS A 52 -11.55 -6.45 -7.64
C LYS A 52 -10.68 -7.36 -6.77
N ARG A 53 -9.45 -6.94 -6.47
CA ARG A 53 -8.55 -7.69 -5.57
C ARG A 53 -9.13 -7.83 -4.16
N VAL A 54 -9.68 -6.76 -3.59
CA VAL A 54 -10.35 -6.79 -2.28
C VAL A 54 -11.54 -7.74 -2.27
N ASP A 55 -12.39 -7.67 -3.30
CA ASP A 55 -13.55 -8.57 -3.43
C ASP A 55 -13.13 -10.05 -3.58
N GLN A 56 -12.07 -10.30 -4.34
CA GLN A 56 -11.51 -11.64 -4.48
C GLN A 56 -11.08 -12.20 -3.11
N ILE A 57 -10.31 -11.42 -2.34
CA ILE A 57 -9.83 -11.82 -1.01
C ILE A 57 -11.00 -12.06 -0.06
N LEU A 58 -12.03 -11.20 -0.12
CA LEU A 58 -13.24 -11.33 0.69
C LEU A 58 -13.98 -12.67 0.47
N THR A 59 -13.89 -13.25 -0.73
CA THR A 59 -14.46 -14.58 -1.01
C THR A 59 -13.58 -15.76 -0.62
N GLY A 60 -12.44 -15.53 0.04
CA GLY A 60 -11.49 -16.56 0.43
C GLY A 60 -10.50 -16.97 -0.66
N HIS A 61 -10.56 -16.35 -1.84
CA HIS A 61 -9.59 -16.59 -2.91
C HIS A 61 -8.36 -15.70 -2.75
N LEU A 62 -7.37 -16.16 -1.98
CA LEU A 62 -6.17 -15.37 -1.67
C LEU A 62 -5.23 -15.18 -2.87
N ILE A 63 -5.27 -16.08 -3.85
CA ILE A 63 -4.37 -16.10 -5.01
C ILE A 63 -5.21 -15.97 -6.29
N ALA A 64 -4.82 -15.03 -7.15
CA ALA A 64 -5.36 -14.89 -8.50
C ALA A 64 -4.85 -15.99 -9.43
N TRP A 65 -5.60 -16.25 -10.50
CA TRP A 65 -5.24 -17.29 -11.45
C TRP A 65 -5.31 -16.77 -12.88
N LYS A 66 -4.61 -17.49 -13.76
CA LYS A 66 -4.59 -17.24 -15.19
C LYS A 66 -5.82 -17.85 -15.86
N HIS A 67 -6.43 -17.14 -16.80
CA HIS A 67 -7.57 -17.64 -17.56
C HIS A 67 -7.58 -17.11 -19.00
N GLY A 68 -8.05 -17.95 -19.92
CA GLY A 68 -8.23 -17.61 -21.33
C GLY A 68 -6.96 -17.64 -22.19
N THR A 69 -7.14 -17.33 -23.47
CA THR A 69 -6.09 -17.20 -24.50
C THR A 69 -6.39 -15.93 -25.33
N PRO A 70 -5.55 -14.87 -25.26
CA PRO A 70 -4.32 -14.75 -24.47
C PRO A 70 -4.58 -14.75 -22.96
N ALA A 71 -3.59 -15.19 -22.17
CA ALA A 71 -3.73 -15.37 -20.74
C ALA A 71 -3.95 -14.03 -20.02
N ARG A 72 -5.07 -13.92 -19.30
CA ARG A 72 -5.41 -12.81 -18.39
C ARG A 72 -5.20 -13.25 -16.95
N SER A 73 -4.89 -12.32 -16.04
CA SER A 73 -4.66 -12.63 -14.63
C SER A 73 -5.67 -11.92 -13.74
N GLY A 74 -6.42 -12.70 -12.97
CA GLY A 74 -7.48 -12.16 -12.15
C GLY A 74 -8.24 -13.23 -11.37
N GLY A 75 -9.56 -13.08 -11.31
CA GLY A 75 -10.39 -13.98 -10.53
C GLY A 75 -11.88 -13.66 -10.61
N LYS A 76 -12.68 -14.49 -9.93
CA LYS A 76 -14.14 -14.38 -9.92
C LYS A 76 -14.59 -13.35 -8.89
N VAL A 77 -15.01 -12.18 -9.38
CA VAL A 77 -15.37 -11.00 -8.58
C VAL A 77 -16.73 -10.46 -9.01
N GLU A 78 -17.28 -9.50 -8.28
CA GLU A 78 -18.57 -8.86 -8.60
C GLU A 78 -18.58 -8.19 -9.98
N VAL A 79 -19.51 -8.61 -10.84
CA VAL A 79 -19.72 -8.03 -12.19
C VAL A 79 -20.18 -6.57 -12.10
N GLY A 80 -20.82 -6.19 -10.99
CA GLY A 80 -21.21 -4.79 -10.75
C GLY A 80 -20.03 -3.83 -10.76
N ILE A 81 -18.80 -4.28 -10.49
CA ILE A 81 -17.60 -3.44 -10.52
C ILE A 81 -17.36 -2.88 -11.94
N ASP A 82 -17.45 -3.72 -12.98
CA ASP A 82 -17.34 -3.29 -14.37
C ASP A 82 -18.52 -2.40 -14.79
N GLN A 83 -19.74 -2.71 -14.30
CA GLN A 83 -20.92 -1.87 -14.57
C GLN A 83 -20.78 -0.47 -13.97
N LEU A 84 -20.15 -0.37 -12.79
CA LEU A 84 -19.88 0.91 -12.15
C LEU A 84 -18.80 1.68 -12.91
N ASP A 85 -17.76 1.00 -13.39
CA ASP A 85 -16.70 1.61 -14.20
C ASP A 85 -17.22 2.08 -15.57
N GLN A 86 -18.20 1.40 -16.17
CA GLN A 86 -18.88 1.89 -17.38
C GLN A 86 -19.59 3.24 -17.18
N ILE A 87 -19.97 3.59 -15.95
CA ILE A 87 -20.59 4.86 -15.63
C ILE A 87 -19.52 5.93 -15.37
N TYR A 88 -18.56 5.63 -14.49
CA TYR A 88 -17.60 6.63 -13.99
C TYR A 88 -16.30 6.70 -14.79
N GLY A 89 -15.94 5.65 -15.52
CA GLY A 89 -14.69 5.54 -16.30
C GLY A 89 -14.56 6.57 -17.41
N ALA A 90 -15.66 7.19 -17.84
CA ALA A 90 -15.64 8.33 -18.78
C ALA A 90 -14.91 9.58 -18.23
N MET A 91 -14.70 9.66 -16.91
CA MET A 91 -13.95 10.76 -16.28
C MET A 91 -12.44 10.52 -16.26
N ARG A 92 -11.99 9.26 -16.40
CA ARG A 92 -10.58 8.90 -16.28
C ARG A 92 -9.80 9.60 -17.40
N PHE A 93 -8.83 10.42 -17.01
CA PHE A 93 -8.04 11.29 -17.91
C PHE A 93 -8.84 12.40 -18.64
N HIS A 94 -10.08 12.66 -18.20
CA HIS A 94 -10.99 13.65 -18.77
C HIS A 94 -11.49 14.60 -17.68
N ALA A 95 -10.64 15.53 -17.24
CA ALA A 95 -10.92 16.44 -16.12
C ALA A 95 -12.13 17.36 -16.35
N GLU A 96 -12.53 17.57 -17.61
CA GLU A 96 -13.71 18.29 -18.04
C GLU A 96 -15.03 17.56 -17.72
N VAL A 97 -15.01 16.23 -17.64
CA VAL A 97 -16.19 15.42 -17.35
C VAL A 97 -16.42 15.42 -15.84
N LYS A 98 -17.60 15.90 -15.42
CA LYS A 98 -17.99 15.96 -14.00
C LYS A 98 -19.11 14.97 -13.69
N VAL A 99 -19.16 14.52 -12.44
CA VAL A 99 -20.24 13.66 -11.95
C VAL A 99 -21.58 14.37 -12.12
N THR A 100 -22.51 13.70 -12.79
CA THR A 100 -23.88 14.18 -12.98
C THR A 100 -24.86 13.46 -12.03
N PRO A 101 -26.02 14.07 -11.73
CA PRO A 101 -27.08 13.38 -10.98
C PRO A 101 -27.54 12.06 -11.61
N ASP A 102 -27.47 11.95 -12.94
CA ASP A 102 -27.76 10.70 -13.66
C ASP A 102 -26.75 9.59 -13.34
N MET A 103 -25.45 9.91 -13.35
CA MET A 103 -24.41 8.95 -12.98
C MET A 103 -24.60 8.44 -11.55
N ILE A 104 -24.91 9.33 -10.59
CA ILE A 104 -25.18 8.95 -9.20
C ILE A 104 -26.39 8.01 -9.10
N ARG A 105 -27.47 8.32 -9.81
CA ARG A 105 -28.68 7.48 -9.85
C ARG A 105 -28.38 6.10 -10.44
N ARG A 106 -27.71 6.03 -11.59
CA ARG A 106 -27.33 4.76 -12.24
C ARG A 106 -26.38 3.95 -11.37
N GLY A 107 -25.35 4.57 -10.78
CA GLY A 107 -24.40 3.90 -9.91
C GLY A 107 -25.05 3.35 -8.64
N SER A 108 -26.01 4.07 -8.07
CA SER A 108 -26.76 3.63 -6.88
C SER A 108 -27.73 2.47 -7.15
N ALA A 109 -28.09 2.24 -8.41
CA ALA A 109 -28.94 1.11 -8.82
C ALA A 109 -28.15 -0.20 -8.94
N ILE A 110 -26.81 -0.15 -9.02
CA ILE A 110 -25.97 -1.35 -9.16
C ILE A 110 -25.92 -2.12 -7.84
N ARG A 111 -26.38 -3.38 -7.87
CA ARG A 111 -26.41 -4.29 -6.72
C ARG A 111 -25.27 -5.30 -6.79
N LEU A 112 -24.88 -5.77 -5.61
CA LEU A 112 -23.98 -6.90 -5.42
C LEU A 112 -24.79 -8.20 -5.60
N GLY A 113 -24.19 -9.23 -6.20
CA GLY A 113 -24.79 -10.57 -6.26
C GLY A 113 -24.32 -11.44 -7.41
N ASN A 114 -23.98 -10.84 -8.56
CA ASN A 114 -23.51 -11.58 -9.73
C ASN A 114 -21.99 -11.55 -9.82
N ARG A 115 -21.38 -12.73 -9.95
CA ARG A 115 -19.92 -12.89 -9.97
C ARG A 115 -19.44 -13.51 -11.28
N GLY A 116 -18.41 -12.91 -11.85
CA GLY A 116 -17.79 -13.33 -13.10
C GLY A 116 -16.28 -13.18 -13.03
N TYR A 117 -15.57 -13.89 -13.92
CA TYR A 117 -14.13 -13.72 -14.04
C TYR A 117 -13.81 -12.33 -14.61
N GLN A 118 -12.95 -11.58 -13.94
CA GLN A 118 -12.45 -10.29 -14.42
C GLN A 118 -10.93 -10.21 -14.27
N ASP A 119 -10.29 -9.48 -15.18
CA ASP A 119 -8.86 -9.19 -15.12
C ASP A 119 -8.57 -8.04 -14.14
N PHE A 120 -7.49 -8.19 -13.38
CA PHE A 120 -6.90 -7.15 -12.54
C PHE A 120 -5.40 -7.40 -12.37
N SER A 121 -4.73 -7.70 -13.49
CA SER A 121 -3.35 -8.24 -13.52
C SER A 121 -2.33 -7.38 -12.78
N ASN A 122 -2.49 -6.04 -12.79
CA ASN A 122 -1.60 -5.11 -12.09
C ASN A 122 -1.66 -5.23 -10.56
N THR A 123 -2.80 -5.64 -10.00
CA THR A 123 -3.00 -5.75 -8.55
C THR A 123 -3.02 -7.19 -8.04
N ALA A 124 -3.21 -8.16 -8.94
CA ALA A 124 -3.27 -9.58 -8.66
C ALA A 124 -2.00 -10.12 -7.98
N ILE A 125 -0.84 -9.49 -8.23
CA ILE A 125 0.47 -9.87 -7.67
C ILE A 125 0.62 -9.50 -6.18
N TYR A 126 -0.23 -8.59 -5.68
CA TYR A 126 -0.08 -8.03 -4.34
C TYR A 126 -0.60 -8.98 -3.27
N SER A 127 0.11 -9.01 -2.13
CA SER A 127 -0.27 -9.81 -0.97
C SER A 127 -1.62 -9.38 -0.40
N PRO A 128 -2.46 -10.33 0.06
CA PRO A 128 -3.75 -10.00 0.67
C PRO A 128 -3.63 -9.23 1.99
N LEU A 129 -2.48 -9.27 2.65
CA LEU A 129 -2.29 -8.73 4.00
C LEU A 129 -2.52 -7.21 4.06
N LEU A 130 -2.12 -6.48 3.02
CA LEU A 130 -2.26 -5.02 2.98
C LEU A 130 -3.66 -4.56 2.54
N TYR A 131 -4.58 -5.49 2.27
CA TYR A 131 -5.97 -5.18 1.96
C TYR A 131 -6.92 -5.49 3.11
N ILE A 132 -6.45 -6.07 4.22
CA ILE A 132 -7.30 -6.56 5.30
C ILE A 132 -8.32 -5.50 5.77
N PRO A 133 -7.94 -4.23 6.04
CA PRO A 133 -8.90 -3.20 6.43
C PRO A 133 -9.99 -2.96 5.37
N ASN A 134 -9.62 -2.86 4.10
CA ASN A 134 -10.57 -2.67 3.00
C ASN A 134 -11.48 -3.92 2.80
N VAL A 135 -10.93 -5.13 2.97
CA VAL A 135 -11.69 -6.39 2.92
C VAL A 135 -12.73 -6.43 4.02
N VAL A 136 -12.36 -6.05 5.25
CA VAL A 136 -13.29 -5.93 6.37
C VAL A 136 -14.38 -4.91 6.04
N GLY A 137 -14.03 -3.73 5.53
CA GLY A 137 -15.00 -2.71 5.13
C GLY A 137 -15.98 -3.19 4.06
N LEU A 138 -15.49 -3.83 3.00
CA LEU A 138 -16.33 -4.40 1.95
C LEU A 138 -17.22 -5.55 2.47
N GLY A 139 -16.69 -6.38 3.37
CA GLY A 139 -17.45 -7.42 4.06
C GLY A 139 -18.60 -6.84 4.90
N MET A 140 -18.31 -5.81 5.69
CA MET A 140 -19.33 -5.11 6.47
C MET A 140 -20.40 -4.49 5.57
N ALA A 141 -20.02 -3.86 4.47
CA ALA A 141 -20.96 -3.31 3.49
C ALA A 141 -21.89 -4.38 2.90
N ARG A 142 -21.38 -5.60 2.64
CA ARG A 142 -22.22 -6.72 2.19
C ARG A 142 -23.22 -7.16 3.23
N LEU A 143 -22.81 -7.22 4.51
CA LEU A 143 -23.68 -7.64 5.61
C LEU A 143 -24.87 -6.69 5.80
N ILE A 144 -24.68 -5.40 5.57
CA ILE A 144 -25.76 -4.39 5.64
C ILE A 144 -26.50 -4.18 4.29
N HIS A 145 -26.20 -5.01 3.28
CA HIS A 145 -26.87 -5.02 1.97
C HIS A 145 -26.91 -3.65 1.23
N VAL A 146 -25.87 -2.83 1.39
CA VAL A 146 -25.77 -1.58 0.62
C VAL A 146 -25.45 -1.84 -0.85
N ASN A 147 -25.75 -0.87 -1.72
CA ASN A 147 -25.37 -0.95 -3.14
C ASN A 147 -23.84 -0.85 -3.32
N LEU A 148 -23.36 -1.18 -4.51
CA LEU A 148 -21.91 -1.24 -4.77
C LEU A 148 -21.21 0.11 -4.57
N HIS A 149 -21.86 1.21 -4.95
CA HIS A 149 -21.33 2.56 -4.76
C HIS A 149 -21.04 2.86 -3.28
N HIS A 150 -22.01 2.61 -2.38
CA HIS A 150 -21.80 2.79 -0.94
C HIS A 150 -20.85 1.75 -0.37
N ALA A 151 -20.83 0.52 -0.89
CA ALA A 151 -19.89 -0.50 -0.45
C ALA A 151 -18.43 -0.08 -0.70
N LEU A 152 -18.16 0.60 -1.81
CA LEU A 152 -16.87 1.20 -2.12
C LEU A 152 -16.50 2.29 -1.11
N ILE A 153 -17.43 3.19 -0.76
CA ILE A 153 -17.20 4.24 0.25
C ILE A 153 -16.90 3.64 1.62
N VAL A 154 -17.65 2.63 2.06
CA VAL A 154 -17.42 1.94 3.33
C VAL A 154 -16.05 1.24 3.33
N SER A 155 -15.69 0.57 2.23
CA SER A 155 -14.37 -0.06 2.08
C SER A 155 -13.22 0.95 2.17
N ARG A 156 -13.35 2.11 1.52
CA ARG A 156 -12.40 3.23 1.65
C ARG A 156 -12.31 3.74 3.09
N ALA A 157 -13.45 3.93 3.76
CA ALA A 157 -13.49 4.44 5.12
C ALA A 157 -12.76 3.52 6.11
N PHE A 158 -12.97 2.20 6.04
CA PHE A 158 -12.25 1.24 6.89
C PHE A 158 -10.74 1.23 6.61
N GLY A 159 -10.34 1.23 5.34
CA GLY A 159 -8.93 1.36 4.94
C GLY A 159 -8.29 2.63 5.47
N GLY A 160 -8.97 3.75 5.25
CA GLY A 160 -8.51 5.06 5.63
C GLY A 160 -8.43 5.26 7.14
N VAL A 161 -9.43 4.82 7.91
CA VAL A 161 -9.39 4.87 9.38
C VAL A 161 -8.22 4.04 9.92
N ALA A 162 -8.00 2.84 9.38
CA ALA A 162 -6.84 2.03 9.77
C ALA A 162 -5.52 2.75 9.48
N CYS A 163 -5.39 3.38 8.31
CA CYS A 163 -4.19 4.13 7.94
C CYS A 163 -3.97 5.36 8.84
N VAL A 164 -5.02 6.13 9.15
CA VAL A 164 -4.93 7.29 10.05
C VAL A 164 -4.54 6.85 11.46
N LEU A 165 -5.11 5.77 12.00
CA LEU A 165 -4.75 5.23 13.31
C LEU A 165 -3.29 4.80 13.37
N LEU A 166 -2.81 4.08 12.35
CA LEU A 166 -1.41 3.66 12.27
C LEU A 166 -0.47 4.86 12.06
N GLY A 167 -0.86 5.85 11.28
CA GLY A 167 -0.12 7.10 11.08
C GLY A 167 -0.01 7.91 12.38
N ALA A 168 -1.10 8.06 13.12
CA ALA A 168 -1.12 8.68 14.44
C ALA A 168 -0.20 7.93 15.42
N LEU A 169 -0.23 6.60 15.39
CA LEU A 169 0.67 5.76 16.18
C LEU A 169 2.14 6.00 15.78
N SER A 170 2.47 6.12 14.49
CA SER A 170 3.83 6.47 14.04
C SER A 170 4.31 7.79 14.61
N ILE A 171 3.46 8.83 14.56
CA ILE A 171 3.78 10.16 15.09
C ILE A 171 3.99 10.10 16.59
N TYR A 172 3.10 9.41 17.31
CA TYR A 172 3.21 9.25 18.75
C TYR A 172 4.49 8.54 19.19
N LEU A 173 4.90 7.49 18.45
CA LEU A 173 6.09 6.70 18.76
C LEU A 173 7.41 7.37 18.35
N MET A 174 7.37 8.31 17.40
CA MET A 174 8.56 8.95 16.86
C MET A 174 9.12 9.98 17.85
N PRO A 175 10.42 9.92 18.20
CA PRO A 175 11.03 10.87 19.11
C PRO A 175 11.39 12.21 18.44
N GLY A 176 11.20 13.31 19.19
CA GLY A 176 11.70 14.64 18.86
C GLY A 176 11.16 15.20 17.54
N VAL A 177 12.01 15.92 16.80
CA VAL A 177 11.66 16.59 15.52
C VAL A 177 11.15 15.62 14.46
N GLY A 178 11.49 14.33 14.57
CA GLY A 178 10.96 13.30 13.68
C GLY A 178 9.43 13.21 13.72
N ALA A 179 8.80 13.47 14.87
CA ALA A 179 7.35 13.44 15.00
C ALA A 179 6.69 14.53 14.14
N THR A 180 7.26 15.74 14.15
CA THR A 180 6.83 16.86 13.32
C THR A 180 7.01 16.55 11.83
N PHE A 181 8.13 15.92 11.45
CA PHE A 181 8.36 15.52 10.07
C PHE A 181 7.35 14.47 9.59
N LEU A 182 7.07 13.46 10.42
CA LEU A 182 6.03 12.47 10.12
C LEU A 182 4.65 13.11 10.03
N PHE A 183 4.31 14.03 10.94
CA PHE A 183 3.05 14.77 10.89
C PHE A 183 2.87 15.48 9.55
N VAL A 184 3.90 16.19 9.06
CA VAL A 184 3.86 16.89 7.76
C VAL A 184 3.67 15.90 6.62
N ILE A 185 4.51 14.85 6.53
CA ILE A 185 4.45 13.86 5.43
C ILE A 185 3.09 13.15 5.39
N LEU A 186 2.60 12.72 6.55
CA LEU A 186 1.34 11.99 6.65
C LEU A 186 0.12 12.88 6.38
N SER A 187 0.28 14.20 6.52
CA SER A 187 -0.76 15.20 6.22
C SER A 187 -0.69 15.73 4.78
N LEU A 188 0.29 15.31 3.97
CA LEU A 188 0.34 15.73 2.57
C LEU A 188 -0.91 15.27 1.81
N PRO A 189 -1.44 16.09 0.89
CA PRO A 189 -2.67 15.78 0.16
C PRO A 189 -2.63 14.41 -0.53
N MET A 190 -1.50 14.04 -1.12
CA MET A 190 -1.33 12.75 -1.77
C MET A 190 -1.41 11.58 -0.79
N THR A 191 -0.84 11.70 0.41
CA THR A 191 -0.92 10.66 1.45
C THR A 191 -2.37 10.46 1.89
N LEU A 192 -3.08 11.55 2.17
CA LEU A 192 -4.49 11.50 2.60
C LEU A 192 -5.41 10.96 1.49
N SER A 193 -5.15 11.30 0.23
CA SER A 193 -5.88 10.75 -0.93
C SER A 193 -5.66 9.25 -1.07
N LEU A 194 -4.42 8.76 -0.91
CA LEU A 194 -4.13 7.31 -0.90
C LEU A 194 -4.81 6.60 0.28
N PHE A 195 -4.87 7.22 1.46
CA PHE A 195 -5.59 6.65 2.61
C PHE A 195 -7.10 6.56 2.36
N ALA A 196 -7.66 7.52 1.62
CA ALA A 196 -9.07 7.55 1.23
C ALA A 196 -9.39 6.70 -0.02
N SER A 197 -8.46 5.84 -0.45
CA SER A 197 -8.60 4.95 -1.60
C SER A 197 -8.65 3.49 -1.19
N ILE A 198 -9.16 2.63 -2.08
CA ILE A 198 -8.94 1.19 -1.98
C ILE A 198 -7.60 0.88 -2.65
N SER A 199 -6.52 0.86 -1.87
CA SER A 199 -5.18 0.46 -2.33
C SER A 199 -4.33 -0.04 -1.17
N GLN A 200 -3.26 -0.78 -1.49
CA GLN A 200 -2.28 -1.20 -0.49
C GLN A 200 -1.31 -0.08 -0.08
N ASP A 201 -1.18 0.97 -0.89
CA ASP A 201 -0.13 1.99 -0.72
C ASP A 201 -0.29 2.75 0.59
N GLY A 202 -1.53 2.98 1.05
CA GLY A 202 -1.79 3.61 2.34
C GLY A 202 -1.17 2.83 3.51
N LEU A 203 -1.42 1.53 3.58
CA LEU A 203 -0.81 0.66 4.61
C LEU A 203 0.69 0.48 4.42
N MET A 204 1.21 0.58 3.19
CA MET A 204 2.65 0.63 2.96
C MET A 204 3.26 1.89 3.58
N ILE A 205 2.69 3.07 3.35
CA ILE A 205 3.15 4.33 3.97
C ILE A 205 3.12 4.22 5.50
N CYS A 206 2.04 3.69 6.07
CA CYS A 206 1.94 3.45 7.51
C CYS A 206 3.02 2.48 8.01
N SER A 207 3.27 1.39 7.28
CA SER A 207 4.29 0.41 7.65
C SER A 207 5.70 1.01 7.62
N ALA A 208 6.01 1.84 6.62
CA ALA A 208 7.28 2.54 6.51
C ALA A 208 7.49 3.57 7.63
N THR A 209 6.47 4.38 7.93
CA THR A 209 6.56 5.39 9.00
C THR A 209 6.64 4.76 10.39
N LEU A 210 5.90 3.67 10.65
CA LEU A 210 6.02 2.89 11.88
C LEU A 210 7.41 2.25 12.01
N ALA A 211 7.93 1.66 10.92
CA ALA A 211 9.27 1.09 10.91
C ALA A 211 10.33 2.16 11.21
N ALA A 212 10.21 3.35 10.62
CA ALA A 212 11.08 4.48 10.90
C ALA A 212 11.02 4.93 12.37
N ALA A 213 9.81 5.06 12.93
CA ALA A 213 9.61 5.41 14.35
C ALA A 213 10.22 4.38 15.29
N LEU A 214 10.04 3.09 15.02
CA LEU A 214 10.64 2.01 15.81
C LEU A 214 12.16 2.00 15.69
N MET A 215 12.72 2.20 14.50
CA MET A 215 14.17 2.28 14.32
C MET A 215 14.78 3.46 15.09
N ALA A 216 14.17 4.64 15.02
CA ALA A 216 14.61 5.80 15.78
C ALA A 216 14.60 5.53 17.29
N ARG A 217 13.55 4.88 17.79
CA ARG A 217 13.42 4.53 19.21
C ARG A 217 14.44 3.47 19.63
N ILE A 218 14.62 2.42 18.84
CA ILE A 218 15.61 1.36 19.09
C ILE A 218 17.04 1.92 19.08
N GLY A 219 17.34 2.87 18.20
CA GLY A 219 18.63 3.56 18.16
C GLY A 219 18.92 4.40 19.40
N SER A 220 17.88 4.97 20.02
CA SER A 220 18.02 5.79 21.25
C SER A 220 18.20 4.96 22.53
N LEU A 221 17.87 3.67 22.53
CA LEU A 221 17.98 2.78 23.68
C LEU A 221 19.39 2.18 23.75
N ALA A 222 20.26 2.81 24.54
CA ALA A 222 21.70 2.49 24.61
C ALA A 222 22.07 1.09 25.15
N SER A 223 21.17 0.37 25.83
CA SER A 223 21.58 -0.82 26.60
C SER A 223 20.56 -1.96 26.72
N SER A 224 19.31 -1.81 26.28
CA SER A 224 18.35 -2.93 26.22
C SER A 224 17.29 -2.67 25.17
N ARG A 225 17.40 -3.41 24.06
CA ARG A 225 16.41 -3.38 22.98
C ARG A 225 15.37 -4.46 23.26
N PRO A 226 14.09 -4.12 23.41
CA PRO A 226 13.06 -5.13 23.60
C PRO A 226 12.92 -5.96 22.32
N ASP A 227 13.05 -7.29 22.43
CA ASP A 227 12.90 -8.24 21.30
C ASP A 227 11.58 -8.04 20.55
N THR A 228 10.52 -7.67 21.26
CA THR A 228 9.22 -7.33 20.66
C THR A 228 9.29 -6.18 19.65
N ALA A 229 10.05 -5.11 19.92
CA ALA A 229 10.14 -3.99 18.99
C ALA A 229 10.88 -4.38 17.70
N VAL A 230 11.90 -5.25 17.83
CA VAL A 230 12.62 -5.81 16.68
C VAL A 230 11.71 -6.72 15.86
N ARG A 231 10.93 -7.60 16.52
CA ARG A 231 9.93 -8.45 15.83
C ARG A 231 8.92 -7.62 15.05
N VAL A 232 8.34 -6.59 15.67
CA VAL A 232 7.38 -5.70 15.01
C VAL A 232 8.03 -4.98 13.83
N LEU A 233 9.27 -4.50 13.98
CA LEU A 233 10.01 -3.89 12.87
C LEU A 233 10.16 -4.84 11.67
N PHE A 234 10.57 -6.10 11.90
CA PHE A 234 10.66 -7.09 10.81
C PHE A 234 9.30 -7.41 10.19
N VAL A 235 8.23 -7.49 10.99
CA VAL A 235 6.86 -7.66 10.44
C VAL A 235 6.51 -6.50 9.50
N LEU A 236 6.73 -5.25 9.92
CA LEU A 236 6.42 -4.07 9.11
C LEU A 236 7.24 -4.03 7.81
N VAL A 237 8.54 -4.33 7.88
CA VAL A 237 9.39 -4.38 6.68
C VAL A 237 9.01 -5.55 5.76
N THR A 238 8.62 -6.69 6.32
CA THR A 238 8.10 -7.82 5.53
C THR A 238 6.83 -7.44 4.80
N LEU A 239 5.90 -6.75 5.49
CA LEU A 239 4.66 -6.24 4.88
C LEU A 239 4.96 -5.28 3.72
N LEU A 240 5.91 -4.35 3.88
CA LEU A 240 6.37 -3.46 2.81
C LEU A 240 6.89 -4.24 1.59
N THR A 241 7.75 -5.22 1.81
CA THR A 241 8.31 -6.03 0.74
C THR A 241 7.26 -6.92 0.07
N LEU A 242 6.27 -7.41 0.81
CA LEU A 242 5.15 -8.16 0.24
C LEU A 242 4.25 -7.29 -0.65
N GLY A 243 4.11 -6.00 -0.34
CA GLY A 243 3.41 -5.04 -1.20
C GLY A 243 4.21 -4.67 -2.45
N ARG A 244 5.52 -4.47 -2.29
CA ARG A 244 6.46 -4.25 -3.41
C ARG A 244 7.76 -5.01 -3.20
N PRO A 245 7.98 -6.13 -3.92
CA PRO A 245 9.19 -6.96 -3.80
C PRO A 245 10.50 -6.20 -4.06
N ALA A 246 10.45 -5.10 -4.83
CA ALA A 246 11.58 -4.21 -5.06
C ALA A 246 12.16 -3.60 -3.75
N TYR A 247 11.37 -3.58 -2.67
CA TYR A 247 11.79 -3.10 -1.35
C TYR A 247 12.44 -4.19 -0.48
N ALA A 248 12.73 -5.38 -1.02
CA ALA A 248 13.44 -6.44 -0.29
C ALA A 248 14.76 -6.00 0.36
N PRO A 249 15.58 -5.11 -0.25
CA PRO A 249 16.79 -4.62 0.42
C PRO A 249 16.54 -3.93 1.77
N LEU A 250 15.33 -3.40 2.02
CA LEU A 250 15.01 -2.75 3.29
C LEU A 250 15.02 -3.73 4.48
N ILE A 251 14.86 -5.04 4.23
CA ILE A 251 14.96 -6.09 5.26
C ILE A 251 16.33 -6.08 5.96
N PHE A 252 17.38 -5.58 5.28
CA PHE A 252 18.72 -5.52 5.83
C PHE A 252 18.99 -4.26 6.68
N ILE A 253 18.11 -3.25 6.66
CA ILE A 253 18.34 -1.99 7.40
C ILE A 253 18.60 -2.20 8.90
N PRO A 254 17.87 -3.08 9.61
CA PRO A 254 18.12 -3.30 11.04
C PRO A 254 19.55 -3.77 11.36
N PHE A 255 20.28 -4.35 10.40
CA PHE A 255 21.66 -4.79 10.60
C PHE A 255 22.66 -3.63 10.75
N PHE A 256 22.37 -2.44 10.22
CA PHE A 256 23.23 -1.27 10.43
C PHE A 256 23.28 -0.83 11.89
N PHE A 257 22.28 -1.19 12.68
CA PHE A 257 22.20 -0.89 14.11
C PHE A 257 22.51 -2.11 15.00
N ALA A 258 22.97 -3.22 14.40
CA ALA A 258 23.23 -4.48 15.09
C ALA A 258 24.46 -4.41 16.02
N SER A 259 24.34 -5.01 17.21
CA SER A 259 25.48 -5.40 18.04
C SER A 259 25.82 -6.88 17.82
N ARG A 260 27.05 -7.31 18.14
CA ARG A 260 27.49 -8.71 18.01
C ARG A 260 26.56 -9.70 18.74
N GLU A 261 26.01 -9.30 19.88
CA GLU A 261 25.11 -10.11 20.70
C GLU A 261 23.76 -10.36 20.03
N ASN A 262 23.25 -9.40 19.25
CA ASN A 262 21.92 -9.45 18.67
C ASN A 262 21.91 -9.93 17.21
N TRP A 263 23.07 -10.05 16.58
CA TRP A 263 23.22 -10.43 15.18
C TRP A 263 22.49 -11.75 14.85
N ARG A 264 22.56 -12.75 15.74
CA ARG A 264 21.87 -14.04 15.55
C ARG A 264 20.34 -13.90 15.52
N SER A 265 19.79 -13.03 16.37
CA SER A 265 18.34 -12.77 16.40
C SER A 265 17.89 -12.01 15.15
N LEU A 266 18.65 -11.00 14.74
CA LEU A 266 18.39 -10.25 13.49
C LEU A 266 18.48 -11.16 12.25
N LEU A 267 19.49 -12.04 12.19
CA LEU A 267 19.59 -13.06 11.13
C LEU A 267 18.37 -13.96 11.10
N LYS A 268 17.90 -14.46 12.24
CA LYS A 268 16.69 -15.30 12.32
C LYS A 268 15.48 -14.58 11.72
N TYR A 269 15.20 -13.35 12.14
CA TYR A 269 14.04 -12.60 11.63
C TYR A 269 14.20 -12.23 10.15
N CYS A 270 15.41 -11.86 9.72
CA CYS A 270 15.73 -11.61 8.32
C CYS A 270 15.45 -12.84 7.44
N LEU A 271 15.93 -14.03 7.85
CA LEU A 271 15.69 -15.28 7.12
C LEU A 271 14.20 -15.63 7.05
N ILE A 272 13.45 -15.40 8.15
CA ILE A 272 11.99 -15.59 8.17
C ILE A 272 11.32 -14.63 7.18
N SER A 273 11.67 -13.35 7.19
CA SER A 273 11.13 -12.34 6.26
C SER A 273 11.42 -12.71 4.80
N LEU A 274 12.66 -13.09 4.49
CA LEU A 274 13.07 -13.51 3.16
C LEU A 274 12.33 -14.78 2.71
N LEU A 275 12.11 -15.74 3.61
CA LEU A 275 11.36 -16.96 3.31
C LEU A 275 9.89 -16.65 2.99
N ILE A 276 9.24 -15.77 3.78
CA ILE A 276 7.85 -15.37 3.55
C ILE A 276 7.72 -14.62 2.20
N VAL A 277 8.60 -13.65 1.95
CA VAL A 277 8.61 -12.88 0.69
C VAL A 277 8.92 -13.78 -0.50
N GLY A 278 9.90 -14.67 -0.36
CA GLY A 278 10.29 -15.64 -1.39
C GLY A 278 9.15 -16.59 -1.72
N ALA A 279 8.49 -17.15 -0.71
CA ALA A 279 7.34 -18.03 -0.88
C ALA A 279 6.19 -17.33 -1.60
N TRP A 280 5.86 -16.09 -1.20
CA TRP A 280 4.83 -15.30 -1.88
C TRP A 280 5.22 -15.01 -3.35
N SER A 281 6.47 -14.60 -3.57
CA SER A 281 6.98 -14.30 -4.92
C SER A 281 6.93 -15.52 -5.84
N LEU A 282 7.21 -16.72 -5.32
CA LEU A 282 7.09 -17.98 -6.06
C LEU A 282 5.63 -18.27 -6.41
N LEU A 283 4.71 -18.15 -5.45
CA LEU A 283 3.27 -18.31 -5.70
C LEU A 283 2.78 -17.37 -6.80
N VAL A 284 3.14 -16.09 -6.72
CA VAL A 284 2.80 -15.08 -7.74
C VAL A 284 3.38 -15.47 -9.10
N LYS A 285 4.64 -15.88 -9.18
CA LYS A 285 5.29 -16.29 -10.44
C LYS A 285 4.53 -17.43 -11.12
N PHE A 286 4.12 -18.45 -10.37
CA PHE A 286 3.44 -19.62 -10.94
C PHE A 286 1.99 -19.32 -11.31
N PHE A 287 1.20 -18.75 -10.38
CA PHE A 287 -0.25 -18.66 -10.54
C PHE A 287 -0.74 -17.36 -11.17
N VAL A 288 0.00 -16.26 -10.99
CA VAL A 288 -0.50 -14.90 -11.29
C VAL A 288 0.24 -14.26 -12.46
N MET A 289 1.57 -14.36 -12.49
CA MET A 289 2.40 -13.55 -13.39
C MET A 289 2.18 -13.94 -14.86
N ILE A 290 1.76 -12.97 -15.66
CA ILE A 290 1.65 -13.04 -17.12
C ILE A 290 2.67 -12.06 -17.75
N PRO A 291 3.22 -12.36 -18.93
CA PRO A 291 4.08 -11.41 -19.62
C PRO A 291 3.27 -10.18 -19.98
N MET A 292 3.73 -8.99 -19.58
CA MET A 292 3.00 -7.76 -19.86
C MET A 292 2.92 -7.50 -21.37
N TRP A 293 4.01 -7.70 -22.12
CA TRP A 293 4.07 -7.49 -23.56
C TRP A 293 4.52 -8.78 -24.26
N GLU A 294 3.85 -9.12 -25.37
CA GLU A 294 4.22 -10.27 -26.19
C GLU A 294 5.65 -10.12 -26.74
N GLY A 295 6.41 -11.22 -26.77
CA GLY A 295 7.78 -11.24 -27.28
C GLY A 295 8.87 -10.68 -26.34
N ARG A 296 8.51 -10.07 -25.20
CA ARG A 296 9.50 -9.56 -24.23
C ARG A 296 9.69 -10.51 -23.06
N SER A 297 10.93 -10.96 -22.84
CA SER A 297 11.28 -11.78 -21.67
C SER A 297 12.07 -10.96 -20.64
N SER A 298 11.66 -11.01 -19.38
CA SER A 298 12.38 -10.33 -18.28
C SER A 298 13.81 -10.86 -18.14
N SER A 299 14.02 -12.16 -18.37
CA SER A 299 15.35 -12.77 -18.39
C SER A 299 16.22 -12.25 -19.54
N GLY A 300 15.64 -12.06 -20.73
CA GLY A 300 16.34 -11.49 -21.88
C GLY A 300 16.73 -10.03 -21.65
N GLN A 301 15.87 -9.23 -21.00
CA GLN A 301 16.19 -7.85 -20.64
C GLN A 301 17.36 -7.77 -19.65
N VAL A 302 17.39 -8.63 -18.64
CA VAL A 302 18.52 -8.69 -17.70
C VAL A 302 19.80 -9.11 -18.43
N LEU A 303 19.73 -10.15 -19.26
CA LEU A 303 20.87 -10.61 -20.06
C LEU A 303 21.40 -9.50 -20.98
N PHE A 304 20.51 -8.77 -21.65
CA PHE A 304 20.86 -7.63 -22.48
C PHE A 304 21.58 -6.52 -21.70
N LEU A 305 21.07 -6.17 -20.51
CA LEU A 305 21.72 -5.17 -19.65
C LEU A 305 23.10 -5.61 -19.15
N LEU A 306 23.29 -6.92 -18.90
CA LEU A 306 24.59 -7.47 -18.53
C LEU A 306 25.59 -7.40 -19.69
N HIS A 307 25.14 -7.65 -20.93
CA HIS A 307 25.98 -7.54 -22.12
C HIS A 307 26.23 -6.09 -22.56
N HIS A 308 25.34 -5.16 -22.18
CA HIS A 308 25.41 -3.75 -22.55
C HIS A 308 25.31 -2.82 -21.33
N PRO A 309 26.34 -2.74 -20.47
CA PRO A 309 26.27 -2.00 -19.21
C PRO A 309 26.02 -0.48 -19.40
N PHE A 310 26.53 0.11 -20.48
CA PHE A 310 26.32 1.52 -20.80
C PHE A 310 24.91 1.83 -21.31
N HIS A 311 24.14 0.82 -21.73
CA HIS A 311 22.72 1.02 -22.09
C HIS A 311 21.88 1.41 -20.86
N ALA A 312 22.26 1.00 -19.65
CA ALA A 312 21.58 1.41 -18.43
C ALA A 312 21.64 2.94 -18.22
N ILE A 313 22.77 3.57 -18.53
CA ILE A 313 22.91 5.04 -18.42
C ILE A 313 21.99 5.73 -19.44
N ARG A 314 21.96 5.24 -20.68
CA ARG A 314 21.04 5.75 -21.71
C ARG A 314 19.58 5.60 -21.28
N LEU A 315 19.22 4.46 -20.70
CA LEU A 315 17.88 4.21 -20.16
C LEU A 315 17.50 5.21 -19.07
N VAL A 316 18.40 5.47 -18.13
CA VAL A 316 18.18 6.47 -17.08
C VAL A 316 17.98 7.86 -17.70
N VAL A 317 18.87 8.29 -18.60
CA VAL A 317 18.75 9.60 -19.26
C VAL A 317 17.45 9.71 -20.03
N SER A 318 17.10 8.70 -20.82
CA SER A 318 15.84 8.66 -21.57
C SER A 318 14.62 8.66 -20.65
N ALA A 319 14.66 7.99 -19.49
CA ALA A 319 13.56 8.02 -18.53
C ALA A 319 13.30 9.44 -17.97
N PHE A 320 14.32 10.28 -17.88
CA PHE A 320 14.19 11.67 -17.46
C PHE A 320 13.84 12.64 -18.61
N THR A 321 14.19 12.33 -19.85
CA THR A 321 14.00 13.23 -21.01
C THR A 321 12.79 12.89 -21.87
N SER A 322 12.33 11.64 -21.90
CA SER A 322 11.14 11.21 -22.64
C SER A 322 9.95 11.09 -21.70
N HIS A 323 8.99 12.01 -21.84
CA HIS A 323 7.80 12.10 -20.97
C HIS A 323 6.79 10.96 -21.21
N GLN A 324 6.94 10.21 -22.31
CA GLN A 324 6.16 9.02 -22.65
C GLN A 324 7.14 7.86 -22.83
N GLY A 325 7.18 7.00 -21.81
CA GLY A 325 8.34 6.17 -21.49
C GLY A 325 8.84 5.27 -22.61
N MET A 326 10.16 5.20 -22.79
CA MET A 326 10.93 4.13 -23.44
C MET A 326 10.45 3.60 -24.81
N GLU A 327 9.48 4.22 -25.48
CA GLU A 327 8.93 3.76 -26.77
C GLU A 327 9.96 3.83 -27.91
N GLY A 328 11.05 4.59 -27.73
CA GLY A 328 12.17 4.68 -28.68
C GLY A 328 13.40 3.83 -28.36
N ILE A 329 13.38 3.02 -27.29
CA ILE A 329 14.53 2.20 -26.91
C ILE A 329 14.29 0.78 -27.40
N ALA A 330 15.08 0.37 -28.41
CA ALA A 330 15.07 -1.00 -28.89
C ALA A 330 15.42 -1.95 -27.74
N PHE A 331 14.43 -2.73 -27.31
CA PHE A 331 14.52 -3.83 -26.36
C PHE A 331 14.12 -5.11 -27.08
#